data_AF-A0A942K7U8-F1
#
_entry.id   AF-A0A942K7U8-F1
#
_cell.length_a   1.000
_cell.length_b   1.000
_cell.length_c   1.000
_cell.angle_alpha   90.00
_cell.angle_beta   90.00
_cell.angle_gamma   90.00
#
_symmetry.space_group_name_H-M   'P 1'
#
loop_
_entity.id
_entity.type
_entity.pdbx_description
1 polymer ?
#
loop_
_entity_poly.entity_id
_entity_poly.type
_entity_poly.pdbx_seq_one_letter_code
_entity_poly.pdbx_strand_id
1 'polypeptide(L)'
;MRNVNQHTITDAVQARQANTADPRLKRIMTSLVKHLHEFAREVELTESEWFAGIQFLTRCGHITDDKRQEFILLSDVLGLSMLTVAQNNDKPSGCTEATVFGPFHVEGAPHYPLGADIANGARGKPCLVRGTVRGYVFTGYPTSPDGVQEGAVRRRGGGSPAWRALSRWAPRPQAWPPASSSAARCWR
;
A
#
# COMPACT_ATOMS: atom_id res chain seq x y z
N MET A 1 0.60 -38.74 -21.54
CA MET A 1 1.14 -37.42 -21.17
C MET A 1 0.64 -36.41 -22.19
N ARG A 2 0.10 -35.26 -21.77
CA ARG A 2 -0.21 -34.18 -22.74
C ARG A 2 1.10 -33.69 -23.34
N ASN A 3 1.13 -33.41 -24.64
CA ASN A 3 2.28 -32.79 -25.28
C ASN A 3 2.34 -31.32 -24.84
N VAL A 4 3.35 -30.96 -24.05
CA VAL A 4 3.50 -29.64 -23.45
C VAL A 4 4.58 -28.88 -24.22
N ASN A 5 4.24 -27.70 -24.74
CA ASN A 5 5.17 -26.79 -25.40
C ASN A 5 4.90 -25.34 -24.95
N GLN A 6 5.65 -24.38 -25.51
CA GLN A 6 5.56 -22.96 -25.15
C GLN A 6 4.14 -22.33 -25.29
N HIS A 7 3.29 -22.91 -26.13
CA HIS A 7 1.91 -22.45 -26.33
C HIS A 7 0.91 -23.20 -25.44
N THR A 8 1.15 -24.47 -25.10
CA THR A 8 0.22 -25.31 -24.32
C THR A 8 0.53 -25.39 -22.82
N ILE A 9 1.70 -24.92 -22.39
CA ILE A 9 2.14 -24.97 -20.98
C ILE A 9 1.23 -24.14 -20.06
N THR A 10 0.72 -22.99 -20.50
CA THR A 10 -0.16 -22.13 -19.69
C THR A 10 -1.42 -22.88 -19.26
N ASP A 11 -2.10 -23.53 -20.21
CA ASP A 11 -3.31 -24.31 -19.94
C ASP A 11 -3.01 -25.53 -19.07
N ALA A 12 -1.86 -26.17 -19.27
CA ALA A 12 -1.43 -27.29 -18.45
C ALA A 12 -1.19 -26.88 -16.98
N VAL A 13 -0.61 -25.71 -16.73
CA VAL A 13 -0.43 -25.17 -15.37
C VAL A 13 -1.78 -24.77 -14.74
N GLN A 14 -2.63 -24.07 -15.48
CA GLN A 14 -3.95 -23.66 -14.97
C GLN A 14 -4.85 -24.87 -14.67
N ALA A 15 -4.77 -25.94 -15.48
CA ALA A 15 -5.50 -27.18 -15.22
C ALA A 15 -5.09 -27.83 -13.88
N ARG A 16 -3.82 -27.72 -13.47
CA ARG A 16 -3.37 -28.21 -12.15
C ARG A 16 -3.93 -27.39 -11.00
N GLN A 17 -4.26 -26.13 -11.24
CA GLN A 17 -4.84 -25.22 -10.23
C GLN A 17 -6.38 -25.27 -10.23
N ALA A 18 -7.01 -26.09 -11.07
CA ALA A 18 -8.46 -26.12 -11.26
C ALA A 18 -9.25 -26.39 -9.96
N ASN A 19 -8.69 -27.19 -9.05
CA ASN A 19 -9.34 -27.58 -7.79
C ASN A 19 -8.93 -26.70 -6.60
N THR A 20 -8.35 -25.52 -6.83
CA THR A 20 -8.07 -24.55 -5.77
C THR A 20 -9.38 -24.19 -5.05
N ALA A 21 -9.45 -24.48 -3.76
CA ALA A 21 -10.67 -24.36 -2.97
C ALA A 21 -11.16 -22.91 -2.81
N ASP A 22 -10.24 -21.97 -2.57
CA ASP A 22 -10.56 -20.54 -2.50
C ASP A 22 -10.75 -19.96 -3.91
N PRO A 23 -11.97 -19.52 -4.28
CA PRO A 23 -12.23 -18.94 -5.60
C PRO A 23 -11.43 -17.66 -5.87
N ARG A 24 -11.13 -16.86 -4.83
CA ARG A 24 -10.36 -15.63 -4.97
C ARG A 24 -8.90 -15.94 -5.26
N LEU A 25 -8.30 -16.84 -4.49
CA LEU A 25 -6.93 -17.32 -4.73
C LEU A 25 -6.80 -17.92 -6.13
N LYS A 26 -7.77 -18.76 -6.54
CA LYS A 26 -7.81 -19.34 -7.89
C LYS A 26 -7.78 -18.25 -8.96
N ARG A 27 -8.62 -17.22 -8.83
CA ARG A 27 -8.65 -16.09 -9.79
C ARG A 27 -7.31 -15.35 -9.85
N ILE A 28 -6.67 -15.10 -8.69
CA ILE A 28 -5.37 -14.42 -8.62
C ILE A 28 -4.30 -15.25 -9.33
N MET A 29 -4.17 -16.53 -8.96
CA MET A 29 -3.13 -17.40 -9.50
C MET A 29 -3.30 -17.67 -10.99
N THR A 30 -4.53 -17.88 -11.46
CA THR A 30 -4.83 -18.05 -12.89
C THR A 30 -4.38 -16.84 -13.70
N SER A 31 -4.67 -15.62 -13.23
CA SER A 31 -4.29 -14.37 -13.91
C SER A 31 -2.77 -14.14 -13.85
N LEU A 32 -2.15 -14.38 -12.69
CA LEU A 32 -0.70 -14.24 -12.52
C LEU A 32 0.07 -15.16 -13.47
N VAL A 33 -0.26 -16.45 -13.51
CA VAL A 33 0.39 -17.42 -14.40
C VAL A 33 0.21 -17.03 -15.86
N LYS A 34 -1.00 -16.60 -16.24
CA LYS A 34 -1.28 -16.15 -17.62
C LYS A 34 -0.34 -15.02 -18.02
N HIS A 35 -0.31 -13.93 -17.25
CA HIS A 35 0.50 -12.75 -17.60
C HIS A 35 2.00 -13.00 -17.49
N LEU A 36 2.45 -13.83 -16.54
CA LEU A 36 3.86 -14.21 -16.44
C LEU A 36 4.33 -15.00 -17.67
N HIS A 37 3.51 -15.94 -18.15
CA HIS A 37 3.82 -16.70 -19.37
C HIS A 37 3.71 -15.83 -20.64
N GLU A 38 2.78 -14.88 -20.68
CA GLU A 38 2.68 -13.91 -21.78
C GLU A 38 3.92 -13.03 -21.84
N PHE A 39 4.37 -12.47 -20.71
CA PHE A 39 5.61 -11.71 -20.60
C PHE A 39 6.82 -12.52 -21.12
N ALA A 40 7.00 -13.76 -20.66
CA ALA A 40 8.13 -14.59 -21.08
C ALA A 40 8.14 -14.86 -22.59
N ARG A 41 6.96 -15.03 -23.21
CA ARG A 41 6.84 -15.19 -24.67
C ARG A 41 7.05 -13.88 -25.41
N GLU A 42 6.52 -12.77 -24.90
CA GLU A 42 6.61 -11.44 -25.51
C GLU A 42 8.06 -10.99 -25.67
N VAL A 43 8.89 -11.25 -24.66
CA VAL A 43 10.31 -10.86 -24.67
C VAL A 43 11.24 -11.98 -25.15
N GLU A 44 10.69 -13.13 -25.57
CA GLU A 44 11.46 -14.32 -25.95
C GLU A 44 12.53 -14.71 -24.88
N LEU A 45 12.10 -14.73 -23.61
CA LEU A 45 12.99 -14.83 -22.44
C LEU A 45 13.95 -16.02 -22.54
N THR A 46 15.25 -15.75 -22.52
CA THR A 46 16.28 -16.81 -22.60
C THR A 46 16.51 -17.48 -21.24
N GLU A 47 17.08 -18.68 -21.26
CA GLU A 47 17.46 -19.39 -20.03
C GLU A 47 18.45 -18.59 -19.16
N SER A 48 19.37 -17.86 -19.80
CA SER A 48 20.37 -17.05 -19.10
C SER A 48 19.76 -15.86 -18.37
N GLU A 49 18.81 -15.17 -19.02
CA GLU A 49 18.08 -14.03 -18.43
C GLU A 49 17.11 -14.50 -17.35
N TRP A 50 16.43 -15.62 -17.58
CA TRP A 50 15.61 -16.27 -16.57
C TRP A 50 16.44 -16.59 -15.32
N PHE A 51 17.61 -17.20 -15.47
CA PHE A 51 18.49 -17.52 -14.33
C PHE A 51 18.98 -16.26 -13.62
N ALA A 52 19.32 -15.21 -14.36
CA ALA A 52 19.67 -13.90 -13.78
C ALA A 52 18.51 -13.31 -12.96
N GLY A 53 17.26 -13.43 -13.45
CA GLY A 53 16.05 -13.02 -12.73
C GLY A 53 15.84 -13.82 -11.43
N ILE A 54 16.03 -15.14 -11.47
CA ILE A 54 15.97 -16.00 -10.27
C ILE A 54 17.02 -15.59 -9.25
N GLN A 55 18.26 -15.31 -9.67
CA GLN A 55 19.30 -14.82 -8.78
C GLN A 55 18.95 -13.46 -8.17
N PHE A 56 18.37 -12.54 -8.96
CA PHE A 56 17.92 -11.25 -8.47
C PHE A 56 16.88 -11.41 -7.36
N LEU A 57 15.81 -12.19 -7.59
CA LEU A 57 14.77 -12.46 -6.60
C LEU A 57 15.33 -13.15 -5.35
N THR A 58 16.28 -14.07 -5.54
CA THR A 58 16.98 -14.75 -4.43
C THR A 58 17.75 -13.75 -3.57
N ARG A 59 18.47 -12.80 -4.17
CA ARG A 59 19.18 -11.74 -3.42
C ARG A 59 18.22 -10.83 -2.66
N CYS A 60 17.09 -10.44 -3.24
CA CYS A 60 16.04 -9.71 -2.53
C CYS A 60 15.56 -10.48 -1.29
N GLY A 61 15.37 -11.80 -1.43
CA GLY A 61 15.03 -12.69 -0.32
C GLY A 61 16.09 -12.71 0.79
N HIS A 62 17.38 -12.82 0.45
CA HIS A 62 18.48 -12.85 1.44
C HIS A 62 18.70 -11.52 2.17
N ILE A 63 18.38 -10.38 1.54
CA ILE A 63 18.52 -9.05 2.15
C ILE A 63 17.31 -8.74 3.06
N THR A 64 16.17 -9.37 2.82
CA THR A 64 14.93 -9.11 3.58
C THR A 64 15.06 -9.60 5.02
N ASP A 65 14.79 -8.71 5.97
CA ASP A 65 14.78 -8.99 7.41
C ASP A 65 13.58 -8.34 8.12
N ASP A 66 13.61 -8.27 9.45
CA ASP A 66 12.55 -7.68 10.29
C ASP A 66 12.40 -6.16 10.12
N LYS A 67 13.42 -5.48 9.59
CA LYS A 67 13.48 -4.01 9.44
C LYS A 67 13.45 -3.57 7.98
N ARG A 68 13.93 -4.41 7.06
CA ARG A 68 14.09 -4.12 5.65
C ARG A 68 13.33 -5.13 4.81
N GLN A 69 12.29 -4.67 4.12
CA GLN A 69 11.41 -5.51 3.29
C GLN A 69 11.67 -5.27 1.80
N GLU A 70 12.61 -6.01 1.19
CA GLU A 70 13.02 -5.78 -0.20
C GLU A 70 11.94 -6.07 -1.22
N PHE A 71 11.02 -7.01 -0.95
CA PHE A 71 9.90 -7.27 -1.86
C PHE A 71 8.89 -6.11 -1.88
N ILE A 72 8.75 -5.36 -0.78
CA ILE A 72 7.97 -4.12 -0.76
C ILE A 72 8.69 -3.05 -1.57
N LEU A 73 10.00 -2.88 -1.38
CA LEU A 73 10.78 -1.89 -2.14
C LEU A 73 10.84 -2.21 -3.64
N LEU A 74 10.92 -3.49 -4.00
CA LEU A 74 10.81 -3.93 -5.39
C LEU A 74 9.43 -3.59 -5.96
N SER A 75 8.36 -3.80 -5.20
CA SER A 75 6.99 -3.38 -5.57
C SER A 75 6.88 -1.86 -5.78
N ASP A 76 7.56 -1.07 -4.95
CA ASP A 76 7.61 0.40 -5.09
C ASP A 76 8.30 0.83 -6.39
N VAL A 77 9.46 0.25 -6.71
CA VAL A 77 10.21 0.57 -7.95
C VAL A 77 9.47 0.12 -9.20
N LEU A 78 8.73 -1.00 -9.12
CA LEU A 78 7.89 -1.48 -10.23
C LEU A 78 6.52 -0.77 -10.30
N GLY A 79 6.21 0.13 -9.37
CA GLY A 79 4.93 0.86 -9.31
C GLY A 79 3.71 0.04 -8.89
N LEU A 80 3.90 -1.22 -8.48
CA LEU A 80 2.81 -2.11 -8.08
C LEU A 80 2.14 -1.64 -6.77
N SER A 81 2.92 -1.09 -5.84
CA SER A 81 2.38 -0.55 -4.58
C SER A 81 1.44 0.63 -4.82
N MET A 82 1.86 1.59 -5.66
CA MET A 82 1.04 2.73 -6.07
C MET A 82 -0.21 2.29 -6.84
N LEU A 83 -0.09 1.35 -7.77
CA LEU A 83 -1.25 0.79 -8.49
C LEU A 83 -2.26 0.16 -7.51
N THR A 84 -1.77 -0.59 -6.53
CA THR A 84 -2.62 -1.20 -5.51
C THR A 84 -3.32 -0.15 -4.65
N VAL A 85 -2.61 0.92 -4.25
CA VAL A 85 -3.22 2.03 -3.51
C VAL A 85 -4.33 2.69 -4.33
N ALA A 86 -4.06 3.00 -5.60
CA ALA A 86 -5.04 3.63 -6.49
C ALA A 86 -6.30 2.77 -6.66
N GLN A 87 -6.15 1.47 -6.91
CA GLN A 87 -7.29 0.54 -7.10
C GLN A 87 -8.17 0.41 -5.84
N ASN A 88 -7.59 0.54 -4.65
CA ASN A 88 -8.31 0.31 -3.39
C ASN A 88 -8.72 1.61 -2.68
N ASN A 89 -8.31 2.76 -3.20
CA ASN A 89 -8.60 4.08 -2.65
C ASN A 89 -9.12 5.04 -3.73
N ASP A 90 -9.83 4.51 -4.72
CA ASP A 90 -10.51 5.33 -5.72
C ASP A 90 -11.59 6.17 -5.04
N LYS A 91 -11.40 7.48 -5.04
CA LYS A 91 -12.26 8.45 -4.34
C LYS A 91 -12.88 9.39 -5.37
N PRO A 92 -14.08 9.93 -5.10
CA PRO A 92 -14.68 10.96 -5.94
C PRO A 92 -13.73 12.15 -6.16
N SER A 93 -13.86 12.76 -7.34
CA SER A 93 -13.15 14.00 -7.66
C SER A 93 -13.35 15.05 -6.56
N GLY A 94 -12.26 15.72 -6.16
CA GLY A 94 -12.26 16.69 -5.06
C GLY A 94 -11.86 16.11 -3.70
N CYS A 95 -11.67 14.80 -3.57
CA CYS A 95 -11.04 14.19 -2.39
C CYS A 95 -9.51 14.22 -2.49
N THR A 96 -8.82 14.27 -1.35
CA THR A 96 -7.35 14.11 -1.31
C THR A 96 -6.96 12.70 -1.78
N GLU A 97 -6.10 12.67 -2.79
CA GLU A 97 -5.56 11.45 -3.39
C GLU A 97 -4.78 10.63 -2.35
N ALA A 98 -4.92 9.31 -2.42
CA ALA A 98 -4.13 8.41 -1.59
C ALA A 98 -2.77 8.16 -2.23
N THR A 99 -1.75 7.92 -1.40
CA THR A 99 -0.42 7.52 -1.84
C THR A 99 0.12 6.40 -0.95
N VAL A 100 1.22 5.78 -1.36
CA VAL A 100 1.90 4.73 -0.58
C VAL A 100 2.32 5.24 0.79
N PHE A 101 2.25 4.35 1.77
CA PHE A 101 2.59 4.66 3.15
C PHE A 101 4.10 4.90 3.36
N GLY A 102 4.93 4.14 2.64
CA GLY A 102 6.39 4.13 2.80
C GLY A 102 6.87 3.39 4.06
N PRO A 103 8.17 3.05 4.15
CA PRO A 103 8.72 2.21 5.22
C PRO A 103 9.05 2.98 6.52
N PHE A 104 8.87 4.30 6.55
CA PHE A 104 9.37 5.16 7.63
C PHE A 104 8.31 5.54 8.67
N HIS A 105 7.13 4.93 8.63
CA HIS A 105 6.13 5.15 9.67
C HIS A 105 6.53 4.46 10.97
N VAL A 106 6.29 5.14 12.09
CA VAL A 106 6.51 4.61 13.43
C VAL A 106 5.24 4.82 14.25
N GLU A 107 4.75 3.76 14.88
CA GLU A 107 3.61 3.83 15.80
C GLU A 107 3.97 4.64 17.06
N GLY A 108 2.96 5.28 17.67
CA GLY A 108 3.16 6.02 18.92
C GLY A 108 3.88 7.37 18.75
N ALA A 109 3.76 8.00 17.57
CA ALA A 109 4.27 9.34 17.35
C ALA A 109 3.69 10.33 18.39
N PRO A 110 4.50 11.27 18.93
CA PRO A 110 4.05 12.22 19.94
C PRO A 110 2.97 13.16 19.37
N HIS A 111 2.01 13.52 20.24
CA HIS A 111 0.96 14.48 19.90
C HIS A 111 1.44 15.92 20.09
N TYR A 112 1.11 16.79 19.14
CA TYR A 112 1.45 18.21 19.17
C TYR A 112 0.20 19.08 19.01
N PRO A 113 0.10 20.22 19.71
CA PRO A 113 -0.96 21.20 19.46
C PRO A 113 -0.75 21.94 18.12
N LEU A 114 -1.81 22.53 17.59
CA LEU A 114 -1.74 23.32 16.35
C LEU A 114 -0.72 24.46 16.48
N GLY A 115 0.18 24.56 15.48
CA GLY A 115 1.23 25.56 15.43
C GLY A 115 2.52 25.22 16.20
N ALA A 116 2.60 24.04 16.81
CA ALA A 116 3.84 23.54 17.41
C ALA A 116 4.90 23.16 16.36
N ASP A 117 6.15 23.12 16.79
CA ASP A 117 7.28 22.63 16.00
C ASP A 117 7.44 21.11 16.18
N ILE A 118 7.36 20.36 15.08
CA ILE A 118 7.52 18.90 15.06
C ILE A 118 8.93 18.46 14.69
N ALA A 119 9.87 19.38 14.42
CA ALA A 119 11.22 19.06 13.99
C ALA A 119 11.99 18.23 15.02
N ASN A 120 11.68 18.38 16.31
CA ASN A 120 12.25 17.58 17.40
C ASN A 120 13.80 17.49 17.34
N GLY A 121 14.47 18.60 16.98
CA GLY A 121 15.93 18.68 16.84
C GLY A 121 16.49 18.24 15.49
N ALA A 122 15.66 17.82 14.53
CA ALA A 122 16.09 17.53 13.17
C ALA A 122 16.70 18.78 12.50
N ARG A 123 17.81 18.59 11.78
CA ARG A 123 18.50 19.67 11.07
C ARG A 123 17.82 19.93 9.73
N GLY A 124 17.50 21.19 9.43
CA GLY A 124 16.90 21.56 8.15
C GLY A 124 16.50 23.02 8.08
N LYS A 125 16.03 23.45 6.91
CA LYS A 125 15.44 24.78 6.73
C LYS A 125 14.02 24.79 7.34
N PRO A 126 13.67 25.76 8.20
CA PRO A 126 12.33 25.86 8.76
C PRO A 126 11.25 25.94 7.67
N CYS A 127 10.16 25.18 7.83
CA CYS A 127 9.03 25.13 6.91
C CYS A 127 7.71 25.24 7.68
N LEU A 128 6.86 26.21 7.32
CA LEU A 128 5.51 26.33 7.87
C LEU A 128 4.52 25.57 6.98
N VAL A 129 3.90 24.54 7.54
CA VAL A 129 2.82 23.80 6.89
C VAL A 129 1.49 24.16 7.57
N ARG A 130 0.49 24.54 6.78
CA ARG A 130 -0.88 24.86 7.26
C ARG A 130 -1.92 24.44 6.22
N GLY A 131 -3.13 24.14 6.68
CA GLY A 131 -4.25 23.80 5.82
C GLY A 131 -5.54 23.63 6.62
N THR A 132 -6.60 23.25 5.92
CA THR A 132 -7.91 22.92 6.51
C THR A 132 -8.30 21.52 6.07
N VAL A 133 -8.77 20.70 7.00
CA VAL A 133 -9.40 19.42 6.70
C VAL A 133 -10.88 19.68 6.41
N ARG A 134 -11.38 19.19 5.27
CA ARG A 134 -12.78 19.31 4.87
C ARG A 134 -13.37 17.94 4.60
N GLY A 135 -14.64 17.76 4.94
CA GLY A 135 -15.41 16.60 4.49
C GLY A 135 -15.79 16.74 3.01
N TYR A 136 -16.03 15.62 2.36
CA TYR A 136 -16.61 15.63 1.02
C TYR A 136 -18.09 16.01 1.12
N VAL A 137 -18.50 17.08 0.43
CA VAL A 137 -19.91 17.44 0.32
C VAL A 137 -20.46 16.76 -0.93
N PHE A 138 -21.26 15.71 -0.73
CA PHE A 138 -21.98 15.07 -1.83
C PHE A 138 -23.07 16.03 -2.32
N THR A 139 -22.95 16.54 -3.56
CA THR A 139 -23.99 17.36 -4.20
C THR A 139 -25.20 16.48 -4.52
N GLY A 140 -26.06 16.29 -3.52
CA GLY A 140 -27.27 15.48 -3.63
C GLY A 140 -28.17 15.52 -2.39
N TYR A 141 -27.67 16.02 -1.25
CA TYR A 141 -28.49 16.36 -0.08
C TYR A 141 -28.04 17.70 0.51
N PRO A 142 -28.96 18.56 0.99
CA PRO A 142 -28.59 19.80 1.65
C PRO A 142 -27.84 19.48 2.94
N THR A 143 -26.57 19.84 3.02
CA THR A 143 -25.81 19.84 4.28
C THR A 143 -26.02 21.19 4.97
N SER A 144 -26.21 21.19 6.29
CA SER A 144 -26.38 22.41 7.07
C SER A 144 -25.09 23.25 7.08
N PRO A 145 -25.15 24.56 7.33
CA PRO A 145 -24.10 25.51 6.96
C PRO A 145 -22.78 25.45 7.75
N ASP A 146 -22.64 24.61 8.77
CA ASP A 146 -21.65 24.86 9.85
C ASP A 146 -20.41 23.92 9.85
N GLY A 147 -19.90 23.57 8.67
CA GLY A 147 -18.84 22.56 8.52
C GLY A 147 -17.42 23.03 8.21
N VAL A 148 -17.10 24.33 8.27
CA VAL A 148 -15.78 24.84 7.87
C VAL A 148 -14.96 25.26 9.10
N GLN A 149 -13.89 24.50 9.43
CA GLN A 149 -12.85 24.98 10.34
C GLN A 149 -11.75 25.72 9.57
N GLU A 150 -11.83 27.04 9.51
CA GLU A 150 -10.75 27.89 9.00
C GLU A 150 -9.70 28.15 10.09
N GLY A 151 -8.48 27.68 9.87
CA GLY A 151 -7.32 27.94 10.73
C GLY A 151 -6.27 28.77 10.00
N ALA A 152 -6.36 30.11 10.09
CA ALA A 152 -5.28 31.01 9.70
C ALA A 152 -4.53 31.47 10.95
N VAL A 153 -3.21 31.21 11.04
CA VAL A 153 -2.39 31.69 12.16
C VAL A 153 -1.45 32.80 11.70
N ARG A 154 -1.62 33.98 12.33
CA ARG A 154 -0.61 35.03 12.45
C ARG A 154 -0.29 35.18 13.93
N ARG A 155 0.99 35.42 14.23
CA ARG A 155 1.51 35.58 15.59
C ARG A 155 0.99 36.90 16.22
N ARG A 156 0.39 36.84 17.41
CA ARG A 156 0.55 37.83 18.50
C ARG A 156 0.06 37.23 19.83
N GLY A 157 0.74 37.66 20.90
CA GLY A 157 0.84 36.93 22.17
C GLY A 157 -0.31 37.10 23.15
N GLY A 158 -0.25 36.26 24.18
CA GLY A 158 -0.83 36.49 25.51
C GLY A 158 -2.26 35.98 25.73
N GLY A 159 -2.39 35.03 26.65
CA GLY A 159 -3.64 34.75 27.37
C GLY A 159 -4.38 33.46 26.97
N SER A 160 -4.46 32.51 27.91
CA SER A 160 -5.38 31.36 27.87
C SER A 160 -6.83 31.84 28.09
N PRO A 161 -7.88 31.12 27.63
CA PRO A 161 -8.36 29.99 28.43
C PRO A 161 -8.87 28.76 27.64
N ALA A 162 -8.65 27.60 28.27
CA ALA A 162 -9.36 26.32 28.22
C ALA A 162 -10.38 26.02 27.08
N TRP A 163 -10.08 24.96 26.31
CA TRP A 163 -11.05 24.25 25.47
C TRP A 163 -11.30 22.84 26.03
N ARG A 164 -12.57 22.46 26.24
CA ARG A 164 -12.98 21.05 26.30
C ARG A 164 -13.53 20.67 24.93
N ALA A 165 -12.96 19.63 24.32
CA ALA A 165 -13.61 18.89 23.24
C ALA A 165 -13.41 17.39 23.47
N LEU A 166 -14.50 16.73 23.85
CA LEU A 166 -14.66 15.28 23.78
C LEU A 166 -15.07 14.93 22.36
N SER A 167 -14.28 14.10 21.67
CA SER A 167 -14.81 12.99 20.86
C SER A 167 -13.65 12.16 20.32
N ARG A 168 -13.65 10.88 20.72
CA ARG A 168 -12.74 9.84 20.24
C ARG A 168 -13.00 9.59 18.76
N TRP A 169 -11.94 9.60 17.96
CA TRP A 169 -11.88 8.85 16.70
C TRP A 169 -10.73 7.87 16.84
N ALA A 170 -11.05 6.62 17.15
CA ALA A 170 -10.10 5.53 17.17
C ALA A 170 -10.27 4.74 15.87
N PRO A 171 -9.27 4.70 14.97
CA PRO A 171 -9.28 3.72 13.89
C PRO A 171 -9.09 2.33 14.51
N ARG A 172 -9.87 1.35 14.06
CA ARG A 172 -9.70 -0.05 14.45
C ARG A 172 -8.29 -0.51 14.04
N PRO A 173 -7.51 -1.16 14.90
CA PRO A 173 -6.23 -1.73 14.49
C PRO A 173 -6.49 -2.88 13.53
N GLN A 174 -6.02 -2.73 12.29
CA GLN A 174 -5.96 -3.82 11.33
C GLN A 174 -4.71 -4.64 11.62
N ALA A 175 -4.79 -5.50 12.63
CA ALA A 175 -3.75 -6.46 12.93
C ALA A 175 -3.63 -7.43 11.75
N TRP A 176 -2.46 -7.48 11.11
CA TRP A 176 -2.11 -8.57 10.23
C TRP A 176 -1.99 -9.85 11.07
N PRO A 177 -2.63 -10.97 10.69
CA PRO A 177 -2.40 -12.22 11.39
C PRO A 177 -0.94 -12.64 11.17
N PRO A 178 -0.28 -13.25 12.18
CA PRO A 178 1.04 -13.82 11.99
C PRO A 178 0.98 -14.85 10.84
N ALA A 179 2.03 -14.90 10.02
CA ALA A 179 2.18 -15.87 8.95
C ALA A 179 2.01 -17.28 9.52
N SER A 180 0.80 -17.83 9.39
CA SER A 180 0.53 -19.19 9.83
C SER A 180 1.30 -20.15 8.92
N SER A 181 1.98 -21.11 9.55
CA SER A 181 2.80 -22.16 8.96
C SER A 181 2.01 -23.20 8.13
N SER A 182 0.86 -22.81 7.57
CA SER A 182 -0.03 -23.68 6.81
C SER A 182 0.25 -23.69 5.30
N ALA A 183 0.93 -22.67 4.75
CA ALA A 183 1.26 -22.60 3.31
C ALA A 183 2.26 -23.68 2.85
N ALA A 184 3.00 -24.30 3.78
CA ALA A 184 3.96 -25.37 3.48
C ALA A 184 3.31 -26.75 3.20
N ARG A 185 1.99 -26.90 3.36
CA ARG A 185 1.29 -28.19 3.17
C ARG A 185 0.59 -28.38 1.82
N CYS A 186 0.55 -27.36 0.96
CA CYS A 186 -0.03 -27.48 -0.39
C CYS A 186 0.99 -27.86 -1.50
N TRP A 187 2.25 -28.11 -1.14
CA TRP A 187 3.31 -28.53 -2.06
C TRP A 187 3.88 -29.90 -1.71
N ARG A 188 2.99 -30.87 -1.45
CA ARG A 188 3.29 -32.30 -1.49
C ARG A 188 2.26 -33.01 -2.35
#